data_AF-A0A954RSL0-F1
#
_entry.id   AF-A0A954RSL0-F1
#
_cell.length_a   1.000
_cell.length_b   1.000
_cell.length_c   1.000
_cell.angle_alpha   90.00
_cell.angle_beta   90.00
_cell.angle_gamma   90.00
#
_symmetry.space_group_name_H-M   'P 1'
#
loop_
_entity.id
_entity.type
_entity.pdbx_description
1 polymer ?
#
loop_
_entity_poly.entity_id
_entity_poly.type
_entity_poly.pdbx_seq_one_letter_code
_entity_poly.pdbx_strand_id
1 'polypeptide(L)'
;WRSSTEYNGTPGAASAAASGVVINEVLTRNDAPSNAKDVVELYNSSAAPVNIAGWFLSDDPDNLFKYQIPANTPPLAAGGYVTFDDAKLGFGLSGTNGDSVYLVRGTKGDKDVKPGGTITHFIDDVHFRATENGVSLGRMPNGSGRLTPLAATTLGSANAATKVGSVVISEINYNPSKSDAALAADPTLETSDLEYIEFRNTTTGDINMSGWRLRGGVDYDFPVGTTLKAGEMLVLLKFNPDDPENINQVNAFKAQYGVGDSVVLMGGYSGLINNSDDRLLLLRPDNVPDADPVYVQVDEVLFDDQAPWPTNADGSVASHAIHRNSNGAYGNVGTSWTGAVASPGTASIVVGGDLNGDGVVTVADIDAMIGQMHAAAPDLRFDLNGDSKVDVSDLDILVRNDIGTVFGDVDLDGKFDSHDLVLVFQVGEYEDGIAGNSTWAEGDWDGDGDFTTSDFTFALQNGLSQTVLAARAQAVAVEDAAAATQQTTVAAVDDINVDVISVQSGDDVRRPLLTEVAASVESVFADDTIWATDDTADKAIDLLSDGDE
;
A
#
# COMPACT_ATOMS: atom_id res chain seq x y z
N TRP A 1 -9.33 -11.62 5.06
CA TRP A 1 -10.60 -11.93 5.76
C TRP A 1 -11.66 -10.91 5.36
N ARG A 2 -12.95 -11.25 5.38
CA ARG A 2 -14.07 -10.30 5.15
C ARG A 2 -15.18 -10.51 6.16
N SER A 3 -16.02 -9.50 6.37
CA SER A 3 -17.25 -9.66 7.15
C SER A 3 -18.20 -10.67 6.50
N SER A 4 -18.99 -11.36 7.33
CA SER A 4 -20.07 -12.24 6.86
C SER A 4 -21.20 -11.41 6.25
N THR A 5 -21.73 -11.87 5.12
CA THR A 5 -22.89 -11.22 4.50
C THR A 5 -24.18 -11.46 5.27
N GLU A 6 -24.31 -12.62 5.91
CA GLU A 6 -25.45 -13.00 6.72
C GLU A 6 -25.38 -12.31 8.07
N TYR A 7 -26.51 -11.73 8.47
CA TYR A 7 -26.63 -11.06 9.76
C TYR A 7 -26.40 -12.05 10.92
N ASN A 8 -25.58 -11.66 11.90
CA ASN A 8 -25.05 -12.51 13.00
C ASN A 8 -24.06 -13.62 12.58
N GLY A 9 -23.58 -13.62 11.34
CA GLY A 9 -22.54 -14.54 10.89
C GLY A 9 -23.02 -15.94 10.52
N THR A 10 -22.08 -16.78 10.09
CA THR A 10 -22.32 -18.19 9.73
C THR A 10 -21.40 -19.16 10.50
N PRO A 11 -21.53 -19.31 11.84
CA PRO A 11 -20.64 -20.18 12.60
C PRO A 11 -20.66 -21.63 12.07
N GLY A 12 -19.48 -22.17 11.74
CA GLY A 12 -19.33 -23.53 11.20
C GLY A 12 -19.70 -23.71 9.73
N ALA A 13 -19.98 -22.61 9.00
CA ALA A 13 -20.31 -22.65 7.58
C ALA A 13 -19.65 -21.48 6.81
N ALA A 14 -19.46 -21.64 5.51
CA ALA A 14 -19.03 -20.55 4.65
C ALA A 14 -20.15 -19.52 4.47
N SER A 15 -19.80 -18.23 4.52
CA SER A 15 -20.71 -17.13 4.21
C SER A 15 -20.92 -17.00 2.71
N ALA A 16 -22.13 -16.60 2.28
CA ALA A 16 -22.41 -16.29 0.88
C ALA A 16 -21.47 -15.21 0.33
N ALA A 17 -21.24 -15.22 -0.98
CA ALA A 17 -20.43 -14.20 -1.64
C ALA A 17 -21.04 -12.80 -1.42
N ALA A 18 -20.18 -11.80 -1.26
CA ALA A 18 -20.62 -10.41 -1.18
C ALA A 18 -21.41 -10.03 -2.43
N SER A 19 -22.47 -9.24 -2.27
CA SER A 19 -23.32 -8.82 -3.39
C SER A 19 -22.59 -7.93 -4.41
N GLY A 20 -21.48 -7.31 -3.99
CA GLY A 20 -20.74 -6.30 -4.76
C GLY A 20 -21.40 -4.92 -4.73
N VAL A 21 -22.55 -4.74 -4.09
CA VAL A 21 -23.15 -3.41 -3.90
C VAL A 21 -22.63 -2.79 -2.61
N VAL A 22 -22.10 -1.57 -2.71
CA VAL A 22 -21.53 -0.81 -1.59
C VAL A 22 -22.07 0.62 -1.58
N ILE A 23 -22.05 1.26 -0.41
CA ILE A 23 -22.18 2.71 -0.26
C ILE A 23 -20.88 3.34 -0.76
N ASN A 24 -20.93 4.05 -1.88
CA ASN A 24 -19.73 4.45 -2.63
C ASN A 24 -19.32 5.90 -2.41
N GLU A 25 -20.30 6.80 -2.28
CA GLU A 25 -20.08 8.22 -2.06
C GLU A 25 -21.21 8.78 -1.19
N VAL A 26 -20.87 9.67 -0.26
CA VAL A 26 -21.83 10.45 0.52
C VAL A 26 -21.50 11.94 0.44
N LEU A 27 -22.49 12.76 0.14
CA LEU A 27 -22.41 14.21 0.28
C LEU A 27 -23.32 14.60 1.44
N THR A 28 -22.76 15.15 2.50
CA THR A 28 -23.48 15.34 3.79
C THR A 28 -23.49 16.77 4.29
N ARG A 29 -22.78 17.65 3.58
CA ARG A 29 -22.78 19.07 3.85
C ARG A 29 -22.63 19.85 2.57
N ASN A 30 -23.62 20.70 2.30
CA ASN A 30 -23.61 21.59 1.16
C ASN A 30 -24.43 22.84 1.53
N ASP A 31 -23.75 23.92 1.90
CA ASP A 31 -24.34 25.09 2.53
C ASP A 31 -24.93 26.08 1.50
N ALA A 32 -24.81 25.84 0.17
CA ALA A 32 -25.40 26.71 -0.86
C ALA A 32 -25.65 26.06 -2.24
N PRO A 33 -26.77 26.41 -2.94
CA PRO A 33 -27.94 27.13 -2.45
C PRO A 33 -28.90 26.21 -1.66
N SER A 34 -29.94 26.81 -1.07
CA SER A 34 -30.91 26.27 -0.08
C SER A 34 -31.71 25.00 -0.46
N ASN A 35 -31.32 24.30 -1.51
CA ASN A 35 -31.83 23.00 -1.96
C ASN A 35 -30.72 21.94 -2.03
N ALA A 36 -29.56 22.24 -1.47
CA ALA A 36 -28.49 21.31 -1.26
C ALA A 36 -29.00 20.12 -0.45
N LYS A 37 -28.84 18.94 -1.01
CA LYS A 37 -29.36 17.70 -0.47
C LYS A 37 -28.21 16.87 0.05
N ASP A 38 -28.44 16.18 1.15
CA ASP A 38 -27.60 15.05 1.48
C ASP A 38 -27.83 13.97 0.43
N VAL A 39 -26.76 13.33 -0.04
CA VAL A 39 -26.83 12.29 -1.05
C VAL A 39 -26.05 11.08 -0.58
N VAL A 40 -26.66 9.91 -0.69
CA VAL A 40 -26.02 8.59 -0.57
C VAL A 40 -26.01 7.95 -1.94
N GLU A 41 -24.83 7.55 -2.41
CA GLU A 41 -24.65 6.77 -3.63
C GLU A 41 -24.37 5.30 -3.32
N LEU A 42 -25.01 4.41 -4.08
CA LEU A 42 -24.62 3.01 -4.18
C LEU A 42 -23.92 2.72 -5.50
N TYR A 43 -22.90 1.87 -5.45
CA TYR A 43 -22.18 1.34 -6.61
C TYR A 43 -22.23 -0.18 -6.62
N ASN A 44 -22.41 -0.78 -7.79
CA ASN A 44 -22.27 -2.22 -7.99
C ASN A 44 -20.91 -2.56 -8.59
N SER A 45 -19.98 -3.03 -7.75
CA SER A 45 -18.64 -3.49 -8.13
C SER A 45 -18.60 -4.91 -8.70
N SER A 46 -19.73 -5.62 -8.74
CA SER A 46 -19.78 -6.97 -9.32
C SER A 46 -19.86 -6.96 -10.84
N ALA A 47 -19.48 -8.09 -11.46
CA ALA A 47 -19.55 -8.29 -12.91
C ALA A 47 -20.97 -8.56 -13.45
N ALA A 48 -22.01 -8.55 -12.58
CA ALA A 48 -23.38 -8.84 -12.97
C ALA A 48 -24.37 -7.82 -12.39
N PRO A 49 -25.56 -7.63 -13.01
CA PRO A 49 -26.60 -6.80 -12.41
C PRO A 49 -27.09 -7.34 -11.06
N VAL A 50 -27.26 -6.47 -10.07
CA VAL A 50 -27.74 -6.82 -8.72
C VAL A 50 -29.11 -6.22 -8.46
N ASN A 51 -30.05 -7.07 -8.03
CA ASN A 51 -31.37 -6.58 -7.63
C ASN A 51 -31.35 -6.00 -6.22
N ILE A 52 -31.38 -4.67 -6.15
CA ILE A 52 -31.43 -3.88 -4.90
C ILE A 52 -32.85 -3.53 -4.46
N ALA A 53 -33.88 -3.93 -5.21
CA ALA A 53 -35.26 -3.63 -4.89
C ALA A 53 -35.66 -4.23 -3.53
N GLY A 54 -36.30 -3.40 -2.69
CA GLY A 54 -36.75 -3.80 -1.35
C GLY A 54 -35.65 -3.82 -0.28
N TRP A 55 -34.40 -3.48 -0.61
CA TRP A 55 -33.34 -3.26 0.39
C TRP A 55 -33.60 -1.97 1.15
N PHE A 56 -32.86 -1.74 2.23
CA PHE A 56 -33.06 -0.61 3.13
C PHE A 56 -31.80 0.23 3.33
N LEU A 57 -31.98 1.54 3.39
CA LEU A 57 -30.99 2.52 3.86
C LEU A 57 -31.45 3.12 5.18
N SER A 58 -30.49 3.38 6.07
CA SER A 58 -30.72 4.05 7.35
C SER A 58 -29.48 4.78 7.84
N ASP A 59 -29.67 5.86 8.58
CA ASP A 59 -28.70 6.59 9.40
C ASP A 59 -28.73 6.15 10.89
N ASP A 60 -29.62 5.23 11.24
CA ASP A 60 -29.92 4.89 12.64
C ASP A 60 -29.69 3.38 12.90
N PRO A 61 -28.71 3.00 13.75
CA PRO A 61 -28.42 1.61 14.06
C PRO A 61 -29.56 0.93 14.82
N ASP A 62 -30.38 1.68 15.55
CA ASP A 62 -31.53 1.15 16.28
C ASP A 62 -32.77 0.99 15.37
N ASN A 63 -32.73 1.58 14.16
CA ASN A 63 -33.78 1.46 13.16
C ASN A 63 -33.24 1.33 11.73
N LEU A 64 -32.78 0.12 11.38
CA LEU A 64 -32.23 -0.18 10.05
C LEU A 64 -33.26 -0.26 8.91
N PHE A 65 -34.53 0.07 9.14
CA PHE A 65 -35.63 -0.04 8.17
C PHE A 65 -36.29 1.31 7.83
N LYS A 66 -35.53 2.42 7.89
CA LYS A 66 -36.01 3.79 7.63
C LYS A 66 -36.49 3.96 6.18
N TYR A 67 -35.59 3.85 5.19
CA TYR A 67 -35.92 3.97 3.77
C TYR A 67 -35.89 2.61 3.09
N GLN A 68 -36.98 2.23 2.41
CA GLN A 68 -36.99 1.04 1.56
C GLN A 68 -36.83 1.44 0.11
N ILE A 69 -35.83 0.87 -0.58
CA ILE A 69 -35.67 1.02 -2.03
C ILE A 69 -36.94 0.45 -2.71
N PRO A 70 -37.62 1.22 -3.58
CA PRO A 70 -38.91 0.81 -4.16
C PRO A 70 -38.88 -0.57 -4.79
N ALA A 71 -39.95 -1.35 -4.60
CA ALA A 71 -40.05 -2.73 -5.10
C ALA A 71 -40.00 -2.86 -6.63
N ASN A 72 -40.25 -1.77 -7.36
CA ASN A 72 -40.18 -1.67 -8.82
C ASN A 72 -38.84 -1.11 -9.32
N THR A 73 -37.83 -0.96 -8.46
CA THR A 73 -36.49 -0.51 -8.87
C THR A 73 -35.85 -1.58 -9.78
N PRO A 74 -35.36 -1.22 -10.97
CA PRO A 74 -34.66 -2.18 -11.82
C PRO A 74 -33.35 -2.65 -11.17
N PRO A 75 -32.82 -3.83 -11.54
CA PRO A 75 -31.50 -4.26 -11.09
C PRO A 75 -30.42 -3.21 -11.44
N LEU A 76 -29.55 -2.92 -10.47
CA LEU A 76 -28.40 -2.04 -10.67
C LEU A 76 -27.40 -2.77 -11.57
N ALA A 77 -27.09 -2.22 -12.74
CA ALA A 77 -26.17 -2.83 -13.70
C ALA A 77 -24.78 -3.08 -13.10
N ALA A 78 -24.00 -3.99 -13.69
CA ALA A 78 -22.58 -4.14 -13.37
C ALA A 78 -21.85 -2.81 -13.62
N GLY A 79 -21.05 -2.35 -12.67
CA GLY A 79 -20.42 -1.02 -12.72
C GLY A 79 -21.41 0.16 -12.65
N GLY A 80 -22.68 -0.10 -12.30
CA GLY A 80 -23.74 0.92 -12.24
C GLY A 80 -23.76 1.68 -10.91
N TYR A 81 -24.22 2.93 -10.99
CA TYR A 81 -24.36 3.85 -9.86
C TYR A 81 -25.83 4.25 -9.65
N VAL A 82 -26.24 4.50 -8.40
CA VAL A 82 -27.56 5.04 -8.07
C VAL A 82 -27.51 5.93 -6.84
N THR A 83 -28.15 7.09 -6.91
CA THR A 83 -28.12 8.12 -5.84
C THR A 83 -29.49 8.29 -5.16
N PHE A 84 -29.47 8.39 -3.84
CA PHE A 84 -30.61 8.68 -2.98
C PHE A 84 -30.34 10.00 -2.25
N ASP A 85 -31.22 10.97 -2.45
CA ASP A 85 -31.12 12.25 -1.76
C ASP A 85 -32.01 12.27 -0.51
N ASP A 86 -31.75 13.18 0.41
CA ASP A 86 -32.51 13.41 1.65
C ASP A 86 -34.05 13.41 1.44
N ALA A 87 -34.51 14.02 0.35
CA ALA A 87 -35.92 14.08 -0.04
C ALA A 87 -36.50 12.70 -0.36
N LYS A 88 -35.73 11.81 -0.98
CA LYS A 88 -36.11 10.40 -1.18
C LYS A 88 -36.00 9.60 0.11
N LEU A 89 -34.92 9.79 0.86
CA LEU A 89 -34.59 9.02 2.06
C LEU A 89 -35.58 9.27 3.20
N GLY A 90 -36.07 10.51 3.34
CA GLY A 90 -36.91 10.92 4.47
C GLY A 90 -36.14 11.09 5.78
N PHE A 91 -34.80 11.08 5.72
CA PHE A 91 -33.87 11.43 6.79
C PHE A 91 -32.71 12.24 6.17
N GLY A 92 -32.04 13.06 6.99
CA GLY A 92 -30.84 13.80 6.61
C GLY A 92 -29.60 13.22 7.30
N LEU A 93 -28.42 13.60 6.82
CA LEU A 93 -27.13 13.20 7.38
C LEU A 93 -26.49 14.40 8.06
N SER A 94 -25.88 14.17 9.23
CA SER A 94 -25.21 15.24 9.97
C SER A 94 -23.79 15.50 9.45
N GLY A 95 -23.65 16.39 8.47
CA GLY A 95 -22.34 16.83 7.97
C GLY A 95 -21.49 17.66 8.95
N THR A 96 -22.06 18.15 10.05
CA THR A 96 -21.34 18.97 11.06
C THR A 96 -20.91 18.19 12.30
N ASN A 97 -21.57 17.07 12.61
CA ASN A 97 -21.18 16.19 13.73
C ASN A 97 -20.66 14.82 13.29
N GLY A 98 -20.78 14.50 12.00
CA GLY A 98 -20.66 13.13 11.50
C GLY A 98 -21.96 12.35 11.62
N ASP A 99 -22.00 11.23 10.91
CA ASP A 99 -23.13 10.32 10.88
C ASP A 99 -22.70 8.92 10.41
N SER A 100 -23.65 8.00 10.33
CA SER A 100 -23.49 6.66 9.76
C SER A 100 -24.49 6.43 8.64
N VAL A 101 -24.18 5.54 7.71
CA VAL A 101 -25.16 5.02 6.75
C VAL A 101 -25.04 3.51 6.69
N TYR A 102 -26.18 2.83 6.79
CA TYR A 102 -26.32 1.39 6.79
C TYR A 102 -27.11 0.93 5.57
N LEU A 103 -26.61 -0.09 4.88
CA LEU A 103 -27.29 -0.77 3.78
C LEU A 103 -27.60 -2.21 4.19
N VAL A 104 -28.88 -2.54 4.28
CA VAL A 104 -29.32 -3.88 4.72
C VAL A 104 -30.38 -4.48 3.82
N ARG A 105 -30.44 -5.82 3.82
CA ARG A 105 -31.51 -6.59 3.18
C ARG A 105 -32.28 -7.37 4.22
N GLY A 106 -33.60 -7.23 4.22
CA GLY A 106 -34.46 -7.94 5.15
C GLY A 106 -35.93 -7.81 4.80
N THR A 107 -36.78 -8.23 5.74
CA THR A 107 -38.24 -8.01 5.66
C THR A 107 -38.64 -7.09 6.80
N LYS A 108 -39.22 -5.93 6.47
CA LYS A 108 -39.74 -5.00 7.49
C LYS A 108 -40.89 -5.66 8.24
N GLY A 109 -40.81 -5.66 9.57
CA GLY A 109 -41.87 -6.16 10.44
C GLY A 109 -43.03 -5.19 10.53
N ASP A 110 -44.18 -5.67 10.97
CA ASP A 110 -45.27 -4.77 11.35
C ASP A 110 -44.82 -3.91 12.54
N LYS A 111 -44.94 -2.58 12.37
CA LYS A 111 -44.58 -1.58 13.37
C LYS A 111 -45.27 -1.82 14.74
N ASP A 112 -46.42 -2.49 14.74
CA ASP A 112 -47.24 -2.73 15.93
C ASP A 112 -46.94 -4.09 16.60
N VAL A 113 -46.18 -4.97 15.95
CA VAL A 113 -45.90 -6.35 16.43
C VAL A 113 -44.40 -6.61 16.65
N LYS A 114 -43.54 -6.05 15.80
CA LYS A 114 -42.09 -6.14 15.93
C LYS A 114 -41.49 -4.82 15.40
N PRO A 115 -41.28 -3.82 16.28
CA PRO A 115 -40.50 -2.63 15.93
C PRO A 115 -39.11 -3.11 15.47
N GLY A 116 -38.79 -2.91 14.19
CA GLY A 116 -37.63 -3.53 13.54
C GLY A 116 -37.95 -4.91 12.95
N GLY A 117 -37.73 -5.05 11.65
CA GLY A 117 -38.01 -6.27 10.89
C GLY A 117 -37.05 -7.44 11.17
N THR A 118 -36.91 -8.32 10.19
CA THR A 118 -35.89 -9.38 10.19
C THR A 118 -34.85 -9.04 9.13
N ILE A 119 -33.63 -8.75 9.58
CA ILE A 119 -32.48 -8.56 8.70
C ILE A 119 -31.99 -9.95 8.29
N THR A 120 -31.78 -10.12 6.99
CA THR A 120 -31.21 -11.36 6.43
C THR A 120 -29.76 -11.16 6.07
N HIS A 121 -29.40 -9.99 5.55
CA HIS A 121 -28.05 -9.66 5.16
C HIS A 121 -27.73 -8.23 5.56
N PHE A 122 -26.54 -8.05 6.09
CA PHE A 122 -25.93 -6.75 6.30
C PHE A 122 -24.98 -6.53 5.12
N ILE A 123 -25.30 -5.55 4.27
CA ILE A 123 -24.62 -5.41 2.99
C ILE A 123 -23.37 -4.56 3.15
N ASP A 124 -23.53 -3.38 3.75
CA ASP A 124 -22.46 -2.41 3.91
C ASP A 124 -22.82 -1.37 4.97
N ASP A 125 -21.80 -0.72 5.51
CA ASP A 125 -21.95 0.44 6.37
C ASP A 125 -20.76 1.40 6.22
N VAL A 126 -21.02 2.67 6.48
CA VAL A 126 -20.00 3.72 6.52
C VAL A 126 -20.25 4.61 7.71
N HIS A 127 -19.16 5.03 8.36
CA HIS A 127 -19.15 6.01 9.44
C HIS A 127 -18.23 7.15 9.07
N PHE A 128 -18.67 8.37 9.32
CA PHE A 128 -17.89 9.55 9.00
C PHE A 128 -18.05 10.64 10.05
N ARG A 129 -17.07 11.53 10.09
CA ARG A 129 -17.07 12.72 10.95
C ARG A 129 -17.66 13.91 10.20
N ALA A 130 -17.53 15.09 10.77
CA ALA A 130 -17.87 16.31 10.07
C ALA A 130 -17.09 16.44 8.76
N THR A 131 -17.78 16.92 7.74
CA THR A 131 -17.25 17.11 6.38
C THR A 131 -17.08 18.58 6.08
N GLU A 132 -16.08 18.89 5.26
CA GLU A 132 -15.93 20.22 4.70
C GLU A 132 -17.12 20.51 3.77
N ASN A 133 -17.61 21.75 3.81
CA ASN A 133 -18.72 22.17 2.98
C ASN A 133 -18.45 21.90 1.48
N GLY A 134 -19.34 21.15 0.83
CA GLY A 134 -19.25 20.81 -0.60
C GLY A 134 -18.24 19.72 -0.93
N VAL A 135 -17.61 19.10 0.06
CA VAL A 135 -16.70 17.96 -0.13
C VAL A 135 -17.43 16.68 0.23
N SER A 136 -17.67 15.83 -0.77
CA SER A 136 -18.19 14.49 -0.54
C SER A 136 -17.11 13.55 -0.02
N LEU A 137 -17.54 12.49 0.66
CA LEU A 137 -16.68 11.38 1.06
C LEU A 137 -16.95 10.20 0.13
N GLY A 138 -15.92 9.69 -0.53
CA GLY A 138 -16.02 8.56 -1.45
C GLY A 138 -15.03 7.46 -1.13
N ARG A 139 -15.43 6.23 -1.46
CA ARG A 139 -14.58 5.04 -1.38
C ARG A 139 -13.34 5.19 -2.26
N MET A 140 -12.17 5.01 -1.67
CA MET A 140 -10.89 4.97 -2.37
C MET A 140 -10.17 3.65 -2.04
N PRO A 141 -9.87 2.80 -3.04
CA PRO A 141 -10.25 2.91 -4.47
C PRO A 141 -11.76 2.82 -4.72
N ASN A 142 -12.28 3.35 -5.84
CA ASN A 142 -13.71 3.33 -6.17
C ASN A 142 -14.35 1.93 -5.97
N GLY A 143 -15.46 1.86 -5.24
CA GLY A 143 -16.17 0.62 -4.95
C GLY A 143 -15.51 -0.30 -3.91
N SER A 144 -14.41 0.11 -3.29
CA SER A 144 -13.67 -0.63 -2.27
C SER A 144 -12.98 0.32 -1.27
N GLY A 145 -12.26 -0.19 -0.27
CA GLY A 145 -11.53 0.67 0.66
C GLY A 145 -12.42 1.57 1.52
N ARG A 146 -11.82 2.57 2.19
CA ARG A 146 -12.51 3.47 3.14
C ARG A 146 -13.08 4.69 2.44
N LEU A 147 -14.06 5.34 3.07
CA LEU A 147 -14.48 6.68 2.64
C LEU A 147 -13.37 7.69 2.95
N THR A 148 -13.07 8.54 1.97
CA THR A 148 -12.09 9.62 2.05
C THR A 148 -12.68 10.89 1.45
N PRO A 149 -12.28 12.10 1.91
CA PRO A 149 -12.68 13.34 1.25
C PRO A 149 -12.27 13.33 -0.22
N LEU A 150 -13.18 13.63 -1.15
CA LEU A 150 -12.88 13.62 -2.58
C LEU A 150 -12.41 14.99 -3.08
N ALA A 151 -11.48 15.00 -4.05
CA ALA A 151 -11.03 16.22 -4.70
C ALA A 151 -12.16 16.87 -5.54
N ALA A 152 -13.13 16.08 -5.97
CA ALA A 152 -14.37 16.52 -6.61
C ALA A 152 -15.50 15.54 -6.29
N THR A 153 -16.73 16.05 -6.15
CA THR A 153 -17.94 15.22 -6.05
C THR A 153 -18.22 14.51 -7.37
N THR A 154 -18.48 13.20 -7.31
CA THR A 154 -18.49 12.30 -8.47
C THR A 154 -19.73 11.42 -8.59
N LEU A 155 -20.82 11.84 -7.92
CA LEU A 155 -22.13 11.19 -7.98
C LEU A 155 -22.56 10.82 -9.41
N GLY A 156 -22.77 9.52 -9.63
CA GLY A 156 -23.15 8.87 -10.89
C GLY A 156 -21.98 8.32 -11.70
N SER A 157 -20.75 8.38 -11.19
CA SER A 157 -19.52 8.00 -11.90
C SER A 157 -18.45 7.48 -10.93
N ALA A 158 -17.29 7.08 -11.47
CA ALA A 158 -16.17 6.63 -10.64
C ALA A 158 -15.68 7.75 -9.72
N ASN A 159 -15.39 7.40 -8.46
CA ASN A 159 -14.91 8.35 -7.47
C ASN A 159 -13.64 9.06 -7.93
N ALA A 160 -13.56 10.37 -7.68
CA ALA A 160 -12.35 11.13 -7.88
C ALA A 160 -11.24 10.65 -6.94
N ALA A 161 -10.01 11.10 -7.18
CA ALA A 161 -8.93 10.92 -6.22
C ALA A 161 -9.26 11.60 -4.88
N THR A 162 -8.65 11.10 -3.81
CA THR A 162 -8.75 11.69 -2.48
C THR A 162 -8.21 13.12 -2.48
N LYS A 163 -8.90 14.03 -1.79
CA LYS A 163 -8.46 15.39 -1.52
C LYS A 163 -7.36 15.35 -0.46
N VAL A 164 -6.16 15.77 -0.84
CA VAL A 164 -5.05 15.95 0.10
C VAL A 164 -5.11 17.34 0.72
N GLY A 165 -4.88 17.40 2.04
CA GLY A 165 -4.93 18.63 2.83
C GLY A 165 -3.77 19.59 2.54
N SER A 166 -3.94 20.85 2.97
CA SER A 166 -2.90 21.88 2.89
C SER A 166 -1.74 21.68 3.87
N VAL A 167 -1.97 20.88 4.91
CA VAL A 167 -0.95 20.42 5.85
C VAL A 167 -1.08 18.91 5.90
N VAL A 168 0.04 18.21 5.73
CA VAL A 168 0.10 16.75 5.76
C VAL A 168 0.95 16.30 6.94
N ILE A 169 0.66 15.12 7.48
CA ILE A 169 1.62 14.41 8.30
C ILE A 169 2.70 13.89 7.36
N SER A 170 3.93 14.35 7.55
CA SER A 170 5.07 14.10 6.65
C SER A 170 6.01 13.01 7.15
N GLU A 171 6.13 12.84 8.46
CA GLU A 171 7.04 11.87 9.06
C GLU A 171 6.49 11.39 10.40
N ILE A 172 6.62 10.09 10.69
CA ILE A 172 6.22 9.49 11.97
C ILE A 172 7.32 8.52 12.41
N ASN A 173 7.90 8.76 13.59
CA ASN A 173 8.74 7.78 14.26
C ASN A 173 7.98 7.21 15.45
N TYR A 174 7.48 5.98 15.31
CA TYR A 174 6.57 5.33 16.26
C TYR A 174 7.25 4.27 17.13
N ASN A 175 8.45 3.79 16.76
CA ASN A 175 9.21 2.82 17.55
C ASN A 175 10.73 3.10 17.50
N PRO A 176 11.19 4.21 18.09
CA PRO A 176 12.60 4.60 18.02
C PRO A 176 13.50 3.77 18.95
N SER A 177 14.75 3.58 18.53
CA SER A 177 15.85 3.10 19.37
C SER A 177 16.61 4.27 20.03
N LYS A 178 17.31 4.01 21.13
CA LYS A 178 18.09 5.04 21.84
C LYS A 178 19.56 4.99 21.39
N SER A 179 20.09 6.11 20.89
CA SER A 179 21.52 6.25 20.61
C SER A 179 22.34 6.52 21.87
N ASP A 180 23.63 6.18 21.84
CA ASP A 180 24.57 6.53 22.90
C ASP A 180 24.65 8.06 23.12
N ALA A 181 24.51 8.84 22.04
CA ALA A 181 24.50 10.31 22.12
C ALA A 181 23.27 10.84 22.87
N ALA A 182 22.09 10.27 22.62
CA ALA A 182 20.87 10.61 23.34
C ALA A 182 20.95 10.22 24.82
N LEU A 183 21.44 9.02 25.13
CA LEU A 183 21.63 8.53 26.50
C LEU A 183 22.67 9.35 27.28
N ALA A 184 23.68 9.89 26.59
CA ALA A 184 24.65 10.79 27.21
C ALA A 184 24.03 12.14 27.61
N ALA A 185 23.02 12.62 26.86
CA ALA A 185 22.28 13.84 27.18
C ALA A 185 21.23 13.61 28.27
N ASP A 186 20.53 12.48 28.24
CA ASP A 186 19.56 12.08 29.26
C ASP A 186 19.65 10.57 29.57
N PRO A 187 20.30 10.18 30.68
CA PRO A 187 20.39 8.78 31.07
C PRO A 187 19.06 8.14 31.52
N THR A 188 18.02 8.95 31.73
CA THR A 188 16.67 8.50 32.12
C THR A 188 15.67 8.49 30.98
N LEU A 189 16.12 8.79 29.76
CA LEU A 189 15.32 8.86 28.55
C LEU A 189 14.53 7.56 28.32
N GLU A 190 13.24 7.67 28.00
CA GLU A 190 12.43 6.56 27.51
C GLU A 190 12.36 6.54 25.97
N THR A 191 12.13 5.39 25.33
CA THR A 191 12.07 5.33 23.84
C THR A 191 10.96 6.23 23.33
N SER A 192 9.80 6.22 23.99
CA SER A 192 8.68 7.11 23.67
C SER A 192 8.97 8.62 23.80
N ASP A 193 10.08 9.02 24.42
CA ASP A 193 10.50 10.44 24.43
C ASP A 193 11.21 10.82 23.11
N LEU A 194 11.57 9.83 22.28
CA LEU A 194 12.10 10.00 20.94
C LEU A 194 11.03 9.85 19.85
N GLU A 195 9.81 9.40 20.20
CA GLU A 195 8.69 9.38 19.26
C GLU A 195 8.30 10.80 18.86
N TYR A 196 7.90 10.97 17.60
CA TYR A 196 7.41 12.25 17.11
C TYR A 196 6.49 12.10 15.91
N ILE A 197 5.74 13.18 15.66
CA ILE A 197 4.88 13.34 14.49
C ILE A 197 5.28 14.66 13.83
N GLU A 198 5.67 14.61 12.56
CA GLU A 198 5.99 15.79 11.78
C GLU A 198 4.81 16.20 10.88
N PHE A 199 4.59 17.51 10.82
CA PHE A 199 3.63 18.14 9.94
C PHE A 199 4.35 19.03 8.94
N ARG A 200 3.90 19.03 7.69
CA ARG A 200 4.39 19.91 6.63
C ARG A 200 3.28 20.73 6.01
N ASN A 201 3.50 22.03 5.85
CA ASN A 201 2.67 22.87 4.98
C ASN A 201 3.05 22.63 3.51
N THR A 202 2.13 22.06 2.72
CA THR A 202 2.37 21.71 1.31
C THR A 202 2.07 22.87 0.35
N THR A 203 1.60 24.00 0.88
CA THR A 203 1.18 25.16 0.09
C THR A 203 2.27 26.22 -0.02
N THR A 204 2.06 27.18 -0.92
CA THR A 204 2.95 28.34 -1.11
C THR A 204 2.59 29.53 -0.21
N GLY A 205 1.68 29.35 0.75
CA GLY A 205 1.22 30.40 1.66
C GLY A 205 1.27 29.94 3.10
N ASP A 206 1.22 30.89 4.04
CA ASP A 206 1.21 30.58 5.46
C ASP A 206 -0.15 29.99 5.87
N ILE A 207 -0.12 28.91 6.65
CA ILE A 207 -1.31 28.25 7.20
C ILE A 207 -1.43 28.57 8.68
N ASN A 208 -2.59 29.10 9.06
CA ASN A 208 -2.93 29.30 10.46
C ASN A 208 -3.50 28.01 11.06
N MET A 209 -2.75 27.41 11.98
CA MET A 209 -3.11 26.18 12.70
C MET A 209 -3.74 26.44 14.07
N SER A 210 -4.14 27.68 14.37
CA SER A 210 -4.77 28.02 15.66
C SER A 210 -6.01 27.17 15.91
N GLY A 211 -5.99 26.44 17.03
CA GLY A 211 -7.11 25.61 17.45
C GLY A 211 -7.33 24.36 16.59
N TRP A 212 -6.40 24.03 15.69
CA TRP A 212 -6.35 22.72 15.04
C TRP A 212 -6.12 21.62 16.09
N ARG A 213 -6.39 20.37 15.70
CA ARG A 213 -6.42 19.24 16.62
C ARG A 213 -5.80 18.02 15.97
N LEU A 214 -4.92 17.35 16.70
CA LEU A 214 -4.52 15.97 16.43
C LEU A 214 -5.36 15.05 17.33
N ARG A 215 -5.89 13.96 16.78
CA ARG A 215 -6.71 12.96 17.48
C ARG A 215 -6.37 11.55 17.05
N GLY A 216 -6.70 10.58 17.90
CA GLY A 216 -6.54 9.15 17.61
C GLY A 216 -5.66 8.49 18.67
N GLY A 217 -4.51 7.94 18.29
CA GLY A 217 -3.52 7.39 19.21
C GLY A 217 -2.97 8.42 20.21
N VAL A 218 -2.81 9.64 19.72
CA VAL A 218 -2.42 10.79 20.53
C VAL A 218 -3.40 11.95 20.35
N ASP A 219 -3.52 12.78 21.39
CA ASP A 219 -4.36 13.96 21.41
C ASP A 219 -3.52 15.21 21.66
N TYR A 220 -3.66 16.20 20.78
CA TYR A 220 -3.02 17.51 20.91
C TYR A 220 -3.91 18.62 20.36
N ASP A 221 -3.95 19.76 21.06
CA ASP A 221 -4.66 20.97 20.62
C ASP A 221 -3.62 22.04 20.31
N PHE A 222 -3.54 22.44 19.04
CA PHE A 222 -2.58 23.44 18.59
C PHE A 222 -2.93 24.81 19.21
N PRO A 223 -2.00 25.47 19.91
CA PRO A 223 -2.25 26.75 20.56
C PRO A 223 -2.70 27.84 19.59
N VAL A 224 -3.46 28.81 20.09
CA VAL A 224 -3.80 30.01 19.32
C VAL A 224 -2.52 30.77 18.95
N GLY A 225 -2.42 31.19 17.70
CA GLY A 225 -1.24 31.83 17.13
C GLY A 225 -0.31 30.89 16.38
N THR A 226 -0.50 29.58 16.47
CA THR A 226 0.29 28.60 15.71
C THR A 226 0.11 28.85 14.21
N THR A 227 1.22 29.12 13.53
CA THR A 227 1.27 29.38 12.10
C THR A 227 2.42 28.60 11.51
N LEU A 228 2.16 27.92 10.39
CA LEU A 228 3.15 27.17 9.63
C LEU A 228 3.35 27.88 8.29
N LYS A 229 4.53 28.46 8.05
CA LYS A 229 4.84 29.17 6.81
C LYS A 229 4.81 28.25 5.61
N ALA A 230 4.78 28.83 4.41
CA ALA A 230 4.87 28.09 3.16
C ALA A 230 6.05 27.09 3.18
N GLY A 231 5.77 25.80 2.99
CA GLY A 231 6.79 24.73 3.00
C GLY A 231 7.41 24.39 4.36
N GLU A 232 7.05 25.09 5.45
CA GLU A 232 7.63 24.89 6.78
C GLU A 232 7.15 23.57 7.40
N MET A 233 8.00 23.02 8.28
CA MET A 233 7.75 21.81 9.04
C MET A 233 7.65 22.10 10.53
N LEU A 234 6.83 21.31 11.21
CA LEU A 234 6.64 21.35 12.65
C LEU A 234 6.74 19.92 13.18
N VAL A 235 7.60 19.70 14.16
CA VAL A 235 7.79 18.41 14.83
C VAL A 235 7.07 18.46 16.16
N LEU A 236 6.16 17.51 16.39
CA LEU A 236 5.37 17.37 17.60
C LEU A 236 5.91 16.22 18.46
N LEU A 237 6.28 16.55 19.70
CA LEU A 237 6.91 15.66 20.68
C LEU A 237 5.94 15.27 21.80
N LYS A 238 6.20 14.14 22.44
CA LYS A 238 5.43 13.65 23.60
C LYS A 238 5.46 14.62 24.78
N PHE A 239 6.62 15.17 25.09
CA PHE A 239 6.79 16.14 26.17
C PHE A 239 6.77 17.57 25.61
N ASN A 240 6.51 18.56 26.47
CA ASN A 240 6.52 19.96 26.05
C ASN A 240 7.97 20.48 25.98
N PRO A 241 8.53 20.81 24.80
CA PRO A 241 9.90 21.28 24.67
C PRO A 241 10.14 22.68 25.27
N ASP A 242 9.07 23.46 25.48
CA ASP A 242 9.15 24.79 26.10
C ASP A 242 9.19 24.74 27.63
N ASP A 243 8.93 23.57 28.22
CA ASP A 243 9.05 23.39 29.67
C ASP A 243 10.53 23.25 30.07
N PRO A 244 11.08 24.15 30.92
CA PRO A 244 12.47 24.06 31.35
C PRO A 244 12.85 22.75 32.04
N GLU A 245 11.88 22.02 32.61
CA GLU A 245 12.13 20.71 33.23
C GLU A 245 12.50 19.63 32.19
N ASN A 246 12.08 19.79 30.93
CA ASN A 246 12.31 18.81 29.85
C ASN A 246 13.59 19.08 29.05
N ILE A 247 14.46 20.00 29.48
CA ILE A 247 15.63 20.42 28.70
C ILE A 247 16.58 19.25 28.35
N ASN A 248 16.72 18.26 29.24
CA ASN A 248 17.55 17.09 28.96
C ASN A 248 16.92 16.21 27.88
N GLN A 249 15.60 15.99 27.90
CA GLN A 249 14.88 15.28 26.85
C GLN A 249 14.97 16.00 25.50
N VAL A 250 14.85 17.33 25.48
CA VAL A 250 15.07 18.14 24.26
C VAL A 250 16.49 17.92 23.71
N ASN A 251 17.51 17.98 24.58
CA ASN A 251 18.89 17.78 24.17
C ASN A 251 19.13 16.35 23.66
N ALA A 252 18.51 15.35 24.29
CA ALA A 252 18.58 13.95 23.88
C ALA A 252 17.92 13.74 22.50
N PHE A 253 16.73 14.31 22.28
CA PHE A 253 16.06 14.27 20.97
C PHE A 253 16.91 14.92 19.87
N LYS A 254 17.48 16.11 20.14
CA LYS A 254 18.38 16.78 19.20
C LYS A 254 19.65 15.97 18.93
N ALA A 255 20.21 15.31 19.95
CA ALA A 255 21.38 14.46 19.81
C ALA A 255 21.08 13.16 19.03
N GLN A 256 19.88 12.60 19.20
CA GLN A 256 19.41 11.41 18.47
C GLN A 256 19.33 11.69 16.97
N TYR A 257 18.67 12.79 16.59
CA TYR A 257 18.25 13.05 15.20
C TYR A 257 19.05 14.16 14.51
N GLY A 258 20.05 14.75 15.17
CA GLY A 258 20.85 15.84 14.59
C GLY A 258 20.07 17.14 14.35
N VAL A 259 19.01 17.38 15.12
CA VAL A 259 18.07 18.48 14.90
C VAL A 259 18.67 19.83 15.31
N GLY A 260 18.71 20.76 14.35
CA GLY A 260 19.20 22.12 14.56
C GLY A 260 18.19 23.04 15.29
N ASP A 261 18.67 24.17 15.81
CA ASP A 261 17.85 25.13 16.56
C ASP A 261 16.78 25.87 15.73
N SER A 262 16.82 25.74 14.40
CA SER A 262 15.84 26.34 13.49
C SER A 262 14.58 25.51 13.31
N VAL A 263 14.57 24.24 13.74
CA VAL A 263 13.40 23.36 13.63
C VAL A 263 12.37 23.74 14.68
N VAL A 264 11.11 23.85 14.25
CA VAL A 264 9.99 24.17 15.15
C VAL A 264 9.60 22.90 15.90
N LEU A 265 9.95 22.86 17.19
CA LEU A 265 9.53 21.80 18.11
C LEU A 265 8.30 22.29 18.90
N MET A 266 7.24 21.51 18.89
CA MET A 266 6.10 21.64 19.81
C MET A 266 5.89 20.31 20.52
N GLY A 267 5.08 20.28 21.57
CA GLY A 267 4.80 18.99 22.20
C GLY A 267 3.96 19.07 23.46
N GLY A 268 3.94 17.95 24.18
CA GLY A 268 3.06 17.73 25.31
C GLY A 268 1.74 17.09 24.88
N TYR A 269 1.73 16.28 23.82
CA TYR A 269 0.55 15.50 23.48
C TYR A 269 0.26 14.46 24.59
N SER A 270 -1.01 14.11 24.75
CA SER A 270 -1.42 13.00 25.61
C SER A 270 -1.63 11.73 24.80
N GLY A 271 -1.43 10.57 25.43
CA GLY A 271 -1.44 9.27 24.74
C GLY A 271 -0.02 8.80 24.43
N LEU A 272 0.08 7.73 23.66
CA LEU A 272 1.32 7.17 23.13
C LEU A 272 1.03 6.76 21.69
N ILE A 273 2.05 6.86 20.83
CA ILE A 273 1.97 6.26 19.52
C ILE A 273 2.22 4.77 19.72
N ASN A 274 1.33 3.92 19.24
CA ASN A 274 1.54 2.47 19.37
C ASN A 274 2.70 2.01 18.47
N ASN A 275 3.50 1.07 18.96
CA ASN A 275 4.68 0.55 18.28
C ASN A 275 4.34 -0.40 17.10
N SER A 276 3.06 -0.60 16.80
CA SER A 276 2.61 -1.47 15.71
C SER A 276 1.68 -0.72 14.75
N ASP A 277 0.45 -0.46 15.17
CA ASP A 277 -0.53 0.26 14.38
C ASP A 277 -1.17 1.38 15.18
N ASP A 278 -1.42 2.51 14.54
CA ASP A 278 -2.18 3.59 15.16
C ASP A 278 -2.86 4.50 14.13
N ARG A 279 -3.81 5.29 14.60
CA ARG A 279 -4.50 6.31 13.82
C ARG A 279 -4.10 7.71 14.27
N LEU A 280 -3.60 8.50 13.33
CA LEU A 280 -3.34 9.92 13.51
C LEU A 280 -4.26 10.73 12.59
N LEU A 281 -5.11 11.56 13.18
CA LEU A 281 -6.08 12.36 12.46
C LEU A 281 -5.88 13.85 12.75
N LEU A 282 -5.47 14.59 11.71
CA LEU A 282 -5.32 16.03 11.76
C LEU A 282 -6.65 16.69 11.37
N LEU A 283 -7.15 17.54 12.25
CA LEU A 283 -8.42 18.24 12.13
C LEU A 283 -8.21 19.75 12.21
N ARG A 284 -8.94 20.49 11.37
CA ARG A 284 -9.03 21.96 11.48
C ARG A 284 -10.41 22.38 11.94
N PRO A 285 -10.51 23.47 12.74
CA PRO A 285 -11.81 24.08 12.98
C PRO A 285 -12.38 24.58 11.66
N ASP A 286 -13.67 24.32 11.44
CA ASP A 286 -14.43 24.89 10.34
C ASP A 286 -15.51 25.82 10.90
N ASN A 287 -15.64 26.97 10.25
CA ASN A 287 -16.55 28.00 10.74
C ASN A 287 -17.96 27.75 10.21
N VAL A 288 -18.79 27.12 11.04
CA VAL A 288 -20.21 26.93 10.76
C VAL A 288 -20.99 27.97 11.57
N PRO A 289 -21.73 28.88 10.92
CA PRO A 289 -22.53 29.87 11.64
C PRO A 289 -23.49 29.20 12.63
N ASP A 290 -23.56 29.76 13.84
CA ASP A 290 -24.50 29.35 14.90
C ASP A 290 -24.38 27.88 15.37
N ALA A 291 -23.23 27.23 15.13
CA ALA A 291 -22.94 25.88 15.62
C ALA A 291 -21.80 25.86 16.65
N ASP A 292 -21.74 24.79 17.44
CA ASP A 292 -20.53 24.45 18.20
C ASP A 292 -19.33 24.28 17.25
N PRO A 293 -18.08 24.42 17.74
CA PRO A 293 -16.89 24.29 16.90
C PRO A 293 -16.87 22.95 16.15
N VAL A 294 -17.04 23.01 14.82
CA VAL A 294 -16.98 21.85 13.92
C VAL A 294 -15.54 21.60 13.51
N TYR A 295 -15.15 20.34 13.41
CA TYR A 295 -13.79 19.94 13.07
C TYR A 295 -13.78 19.00 11.87
N VAL A 296 -13.18 19.46 10.78
CA VAL A 296 -13.10 18.71 9.52
C VAL A 296 -11.70 18.14 9.33
N GLN A 297 -11.64 16.96 8.70
CA GLN A 297 -10.38 16.28 8.39
C GLN A 297 -9.52 17.10 7.42
N VAL A 298 -8.24 17.22 7.75
CA VAL A 298 -7.20 17.77 6.88
C VAL A 298 -6.33 16.64 6.34
N ASP A 299 -5.87 15.74 7.22
CA ASP A 299 -5.09 14.57 6.86
C ASP A 299 -5.37 13.43 7.84
N GLU A 300 -5.16 12.19 7.41
CA GLU A 300 -5.35 11.00 8.20
C GLU A 300 -4.31 9.95 7.82
N VAL A 301 -3.71 9.32 8.83
CA VAL A 301 -2.78 8.19 8.69
C VAL A 301 -3.27 7.08 9.61
N LEU A 302 -3.50 5.89 9.07
CA LEU A 302 -3.71 4.66 9.85
C LEU A 302 -2.55 3.73 9.52
N PHE A 303 -1.40 3.99 10.13
CA PHE A 303 -0.20 3.23 9.83
C PHE A 303 -0.24 1.84 10.48
N ASP A 304 0.61 0.96 9.99
CA ASP A 304 0.82 -0.40 10.48
C ASP A 304 2.34 -0.69 10.43
N ASP A 305 2.81 -1.68 11.19
CA ASP A 305 4.19 -2.18 11.15
C ASP A 305 4.36 -3.33 10.14
N GLN A 306 3.26 -3.71 9.47
CA GLN A 306 3.24 -4.72 8.43
C GLN A 306 2.94 -4.15 7.04
N ALA A 307 3.40 -4.88 6.02
CA ALA A 307 3.02 -4.64 4.63
C ALA A 307 1.48 -4.50 4.49
N PRO A 308 0.99 -3.50 3.72
CA PRO A 308 1.71 -2.71 2.73
C PRO A 308 2.40 -1.44 3.26
N TRP A 309 2.51 -1.26 4.58
CA TRP A 309 3.28 -0.17 5.16
C TRP A 309 4.77 -0.51 5.22
N PRO A 310 5.67 0.48 5.28
CA PRO A 310 7.10 0.22 5.42
C PRO A 310 7.43 -0.49 6.73
N THR A 311 7.98 -1.70 6.63
CA THR A 311 8.28 -2.55 7.80
C THR A 311 9.61 -2.22 8.47
N ASN A 312 10.48 -1.49 7.79
CA ASN A 312 11.83 -1.12 8.26
C ASN A 312 11.86 0.08 9.21
N ALA A 313 10.71 0.75 9.38
CA ALA A 313 10.50 1.78 10.39
C ALA A 313 10.24 1.22 11.80
N ASP A 314 10.02 -0.09 11.95
CA ASP A 314 9.75 -0.73 13.22
C ASP A 314 11.04 -1.09 13.98
N GLY A 315 11.48 -0.24 14.92
CA GLY A 315 12.47 -0.62 15.93
C GLY A 315 13.90 -0.80 15.44
N SER A 316 14.23 -0.38 14.22
CA SER A 316 15.58 -0.57 13.64
C SER A 316 16.67 0.22 14.39
N VAL A 317 17.89 -0.31 14.37
CA VAL A 317 19.07 0.29 15.05
C VAL A 317 19.46 1.67 14.50
N ALA A 318 18.95 2.04 13.32
CA ALA A 318 19.18 3.33 12.68
C ALA A 318 18.05 4.36 12.92
N SER A 319 17.10 4.07 13.83
CA SER A 319 15.98 4.96 14.16
C SER A 319 15.20 5.40 12.93
N HIS A 320 14.83 4.44 12.08
CA HIS A 320 13.99 4.73 10.93
C HIS A 320 12.63 5.32 11.36
N ALA A 321 12.04 6.09 10.47
CA ALA A 321 10.69 6.61 10.54
C ALA A 321 9.97 6.26 9.24
N ILE A 322 8.65 6.36 9.23
CA ILE A 322 7.90 6.40 7.96
C ILE A 322 7.83 7.85 7.47
N HIS A 323 8.21 8.06 6.21
CA HIS A 323 8.21 9.34 5.53
C HIS A 323 7.17 9.34 4.40
N ARG A 324 6.41 10.42 4.30
CA ARG A 324 5.47 10.66 3.20
C ARG A 324 6.28 10.91 1.92
N ASN A 325 6.12 10.05 0.92
CA ASN A 325 6.91 10.10 -0.32
C ASN A 325 6.55 11.24 -1.28
N SER A 326 5.45 11.97 -1.03
CA SER A 326 5.06 13.14 -1.82
C SER A 326 4.10 14.06 -1.08
N ASN A 327 4.22 15.38 -1.31
CA ASN A 327 3.29 16.39 -0.79
C ASN A 327 1.84 16.20 -1.28
N GLY A 328 1.64 15.49 -2.39
CA GLY A 328 0.34 15.21 -2.98
C GLY A 328 -0.17 13.78 -2.73
N ALA A 329 0.57 12.95 -2.00
CA ALA A 329 0.15 11.59 -1.66
C ALA A 329 -0.87 11.62 -0.51
N TYR A 330 -1.75 10.61 -0.40
CA TYR A 330 -2.76 10.53 0.66
C TYR A 330 -2.27 9.66 1.83
N GLY A 331 -2.43 10.14 3.06
CA GLY A 331 -1.72 9.59 4.21
C GLY A 331 -2.20 8.21 4.64
N ASN A 332 -3.40 7.82 4.25
CA ASN A 332 -4.01 6.56 4.67
C ASN A 332 -3.80 5.43 3.65
N VAL A 333 -2.66 5.44 2.95
CA VAL A 333 -2.29 4.44 1.95
C VAL A 333 -0.82 4.08 2.18
N GLY A 334 -0.52 2.82 2.48
CA GLY A 334 0.85 2.37 2.79
C GLY A 334 1.88 2.75 1.73
N THR A 335 1.53 2.65 0.44
CA THR A 335 2.40 3.04 -0.70
C THR A 335 2.63 4.56 -0.85
N SER A 336 2.00 5.39 -0.01
CA SER A 336 2.32 6.82 0.12
C SER A 336 3.44 7.08 1.11
N TRP A 337 4.02 6.03 1.68
CA TRP A 337 5.06 6.08 2.70
C TRP A 337 6.25 5.23 2.30
N THR A 338 7.42 5.65 2.76
CA THR A 338 8.67 4.90 2.72
C THR A 338 9.26 4.85 4.12
N GLY A 339 9.95 3.78 4.47
CA GLY A 339 10.76 3.77 5.68
C GLY A 339 12.15 4.26 5.33
N ALA A 340 12.65 5.24 6.08
CA ALA A 340 13.99 5.78 5.91
C ALA A 340 14.52 6.28 7.27
N VAL A 341 15.81 6.62 7.33
CA VAL A 341 16.40 7.18 8.56
C VAL A 341 15.65 8.45 8.95
N ALA A 342 15.21 8.52 10.21
CA ALA A 342 14.47 9.67 10.72
C ALA A 342 15.23 10.99 10.51
N SER A 343 14.51 11.97 9.96
CA SER A 343 15.04 13.27 9.55
C SER A 343 14.20 14.48 10.04
N PRO A 344 13.71 14.50 11.29
CA PRO A 344 12.75 15.50 11.76
C PRO A 344 13.24 16.94 11.53
N GLY A 345 12.39 17.75 10.89
CA GLY A 345 12.64 19.14 10.53
C GLY A 345 13.36 19.34 9.20
N THR A 346 13.57 18.29 8.41
CA THR A 346 14.29 18.36 7.12
C THR A 346 13.33 18.58 5.96
N ALA A 347 13.41 19.74 5.30
CA ALA A 347 12.45 20.16 4.27
C ALA A 347 12.36 19.29 2.99
N SER A 348 13.31 18.39 2.77
CA SER A 348 13.32 17.51 1.61
C SER A 348 12.26 16.43 1.75
N ILE A 349 11.52 16.15 0.66
CA ILE A 349 10.72 14.92 0.61
C ILE A 349 11.73 13.78 0.51
N VAL A 350 11.70 12.86 1.47
CA VAL A 350 12.43 11.60 1.33
C VAL A 350 11.65 10.76 0.32
N VAL A 351 12.23 10.59 -0.87
CA VAL A 351 11.67 9.68 -1.87
C VAL A 351 12.20 8.28 -1.51
N GLY A 352 11.29 7.35 -1.24
CA GLY A 352 11.68 5.97 -0.92
C GLY A 352 12.49 5.37 -2.05
N GLY A 353 13.63 4.76 -1.73
CA GLY A 353 14.56 4.23 -2.72
C GLY A 353 15.46 5.23 -3.44
N ASP A 354 15.40 6.54 -3.15
CA ASP A 354 16.38 7.52 -3.66
C ASP A 354 17.64 7.49 -2.78
N LEU A 355 18.45 6.47 -3.01
CA LEU A 355 19.63 6.17 -2.19
C LEU A 355 20.83 7.03 -2.57
N ASN A 356 20.87 7.53 -3.80
CA ASN A 356 21.93 8.41 -4.28
C ASN A 356 21.66 9.90 -3.98
N GLY A 357 20.42 10.26 -3.62
CA GLY A 357 20.01 11.59 -3.18
C GLY A 357 19.84 12.62 -4.30
N ASP A 358 19.59 12.18 -5.53
CA ASP A 358 19.40 13.05 -6.69
C ASP A 358 17.93 13.49 -6.89
N GLY A 359 17.02 12.96 -6.08
CA GLY A 359 15.60 13.27 -6.08
C GLY A 359 14.75 12.42 -7.02
N VAL A 360 15.33 11.40 -7.67
CA VAL A 360 14.61 10.39 -8.46
C VAL A 360 15.00 8.99 -8.01
N VAL A 361 14.16 8.01 -8.33
CA VAL A 361 14.36 6.60 -7.98
C VAL A 361 14.51 5.83 -9.27
N THR A 362 15.72 5.37 -9.56
CA THR A 362 16.12 4.80 -10.85
C THR A 362 17.10 3.64 -10.67
N VAL A 363 17.55 3.02 -11.78
CA VAL A 363 18.62 2.02 -11.77
C VAL A 363 19.92 2.51 -11.10
N ALA A 364 20.17 3.83 -11.10
CA ALA A 364 21.32 4.40 -10.41
C ALA A 364 21.26 4.22 -8.88
N ASP A 365 20.07 4.09 -8.31
CA ASP A 365 19.89 3.77 -6.89
C ASP A 365 20.14 2.30 -6.60
N ILE A 366 19.83 1.41 -7.56
CA ILE A 366 20.20 -0.01 -7.50
C ILE A 366 21.72 -0.15 -7.50
N ASP A 367 22.42 0.52 -8.42
CA ASP A 367 23.88 0.49 -8.46
C ASP A 367 24.50 1.07 -7.18
N ALA A 368 23.89 2.11 -6.60
CA ALA A 368 24.31 2.65 -5.32
C ALA A 368 24.14 1.63 -4.18
N MET A 369 23.05 0.87 -4.18
CA MET A 369 22.80 -0.23 -3.22
C MET A 369 23.84 -1.34 -3.36
N ILE A 370 24.06 -1.86 -4.57
CA ILE A 370 25.05 -2.89 -4.85
C ILE A 370 26.44 -2.43 -4.37
N GLY A 371 26.81 -1.17 -4.64
CA GLY A 371 28.05 -0.57 -4.16
C GLY A 371 28.19 -0.58 -2.63
N GLN A 372 27.10 -0.40 -1.88
CA GLN A 372 27.12 -0.48 -0.41
C GLN A 372 27.13 -1.92 0.11
N MET A 373 26.45 -2.86 -0.56
CA MET A 373 26.49 -4.28 -0.20
C MET A 373 27.93 -4.84 -0.14
N HIS A 374 28.81 -4.33 -1.01
CA HIS A 374 30.23 -4.73 -1.07
C HIS A 374 31.17 -3.83 -0.27
N ALA A 375 30.67 -2.77 0.36
CA ALA A 375 31.51 -1.84 1.11
C ALA A 375 32.05 -2.49 2.40
N ALA A 376 33.32 -2.24 2.72
CA ALA A 376 33.93 -2.73 3.96
C ALA A 376 33.30 -2.14 5.24
N ALA A 377 32.61 -1.00 5.10
CA ALA A 377 31.83 -0.33 6.14
C ALA A 377 30.61 0.33 5.47
N PRO A 378 29.52 -0.42 5.25
CA PRO A 378 28.36 0.09 4.54
C PRO A 378 27.67 1.21 5.31
N ASP A 379 27.10 2.16 4.57
CA ASP A 379 26.22 3.19 5.11
C ASP A 379 24.87 2.55 5.49
N LEU A 380 24.52 2.58 6.78
CA LEU A 380 23.28 1.98 7.29
C LEU A 380 22.00 2.68 6.79
N ARG A 381 22.10 3.77 6.02
CA ARG A 381 20.97 4.30 5.24
C ARG A 381 20.49 3.33 4.16
N PHE A 382 21.31 2.37 3.77
CA PHE A 382 21.01 1.35 2.76
C PHE A 382 20.47 0.05 3.38
N ASP A 383 20.37 -0.04 4.71
CA ASP A 383 19.75 -1.15 5.44
C ASP A 383 18.23 -0.94 5.42
N LEU A 384 17.60 -1.30 4.30
CA LEU A 384 16.19 -1.11 4.03
C LEU A 384 15.30 -2.10 4.75
N ASN A 385 15.82 -3.16 5.37
CA ASN A 385 15.04 -4.10 6.18
C ASN A 385 15.25 -3.92 7.70
N GLY A 386 16.27 -3.16 8.12
CA GLY A 386 16.56 -2.82 9.51
C GLY A 386 17.32 -3.90 10.30
N ASP A 387 17.92 -4.91 9.66
CA ASP A 387 18.62 -6.02 10.30
C ASP A 387 20.09 -5.72 10.65
N SER A 388 20.53 -4.48 10.46
CA SER A 388 21.89 -3.98 10.65
C SER A 388 22.90 -4.45 9.61
N LYS A 389 22.45 -4.93 8.45
CA LYS A 389 23.29 -5.26 7.31
C LYS A 389 22.77 -4.57 6.07
N VAL A 390 23.64 -4.46 5.07
CA VAL A 390 23.28 -4.03 3.73
C VAL A 390 23.60 -5.21 2.83
N ASP A 391 22.57 -5.96 2.43
CA ASP A 391 22.69 -7.16 1.62
C ASP A 391 21.57 -7.31 0.57
N VAL A 392 21.53 -8.46 -0.09
CA VAL A 392 20.56 -8.74 -1.17
C VAL A 392 19.09 -8.60 -0.70
N SER A 393 18.83 -8.73 0.60
CA SER A 393 17.51 -8.53 1.18
C SER A 393 17.07 -7.07 1.10
N ASP A 394 18.01 -6.13 1.20
CA ASP A 394 17.76 -4.69 1.03
C ASP A 394 17.59 -4.34 -0.45
N LEU A 395 18.38 -4.96 -1.32
CA LEU A 395 18.22 -4.84 -2.77
C LEU A 395 16.83 -5.31 -3.23
N ASP A 396 16.30 -6.40 -2.66
CA ASP A 396 14.95 -6.89 -2.94
C ASP A 396 13.88 -5.86 -2.55
N ILE A 397 14.03 -5.19 -1.40
CA ILE A 397 13.11 -4.11 -0.98
C ILE A 397 13.19 -2.93 -1.94
N LEU A 398 14.39 -2.49 -2.31
CA LEU A 398 14.57 -1.39 -3.26
C LEU A 398 13.90 -1.69 -4.60
N VAL A 399 14.18 -2.84 -5.19
CA VAL A 399 13.67 -3.24 -6.52
C VAL A 399 12.15 -3.41 -6.49
N ARG A 400 11.61 -4.14 -5.50
CA ARG A 400 10.19 -4.52 -5.50
C ARG A 400 9.26 -3.52 -4.84
N ASN A 401 9.71 -2.87 -3.77
CA ASN A 401 8.84 -2.03 -2.96
C ASN A 401 9.01 -0.55 -3.31
N ASP A 402 10.24 -0.08 -3.44
CA ASP A 402 10.52 1.34 -3.63
C ASP A 402 10.48 1.75 -5.11
N ILE A 403 11.14 0.99 -5.99
CA ILE A 403 11.09 1.19 -7.45
C ILE A 403 9.78 0.61 -8.01
N GLY A 404 9.30 -0.51 -7.46
CA GLY A 404 8.06 -1.15 -7.91
C GLY A 404 8.21 -1.96 -9.19
N THR A 405 9.39 -2.54 -9.41
CA THR A 405 9.74 -3.37 -10.58
C THR A 405 10.09 -4.82 -10.15
N VAL A 406 10.63 -5.60 -11.08
CA VAL A 406 11.11 -6.96 -10.90
C VAL A 406 12.58 -7.07 -11.29
N PHE A 407 13.30 -8.05 -10.75
CA PHE A 407 14.66 -8.33 -11.21
C PHE A 407 14.65 -8.69 -12.71
N GLY A 408 15.56 -8.07 -13.47
CA GLY A 408 15.66 -8.26 -14.91
C GLY A 408 15.02 -7.15 -15.75
N ASP A 409 14.12 -6.35 -15.21
CA ASP A 409 13.40 -5.27 -15.91
C ASP A 409 14.25 -4.00 -16.02
N VAL A 410 15.07 -3.90 -17.06
CA VAL A 410 16.09 -2.85 -17.20
C VAL A 410 15.47 -1.50 -17.60
N ASP A 411 14.33 -1.50 -18.28
CA ASP A 411 13.64 -0.28 -18.69
C ASP A 411 12.58 0.23 -17.68
N LEU A 412 12.38 -0.51 -16.59
CA LEU A 412 11.48 -0.22 -15.47
C LEU A 412 10.01 -0.12 -15.89
N ASP A 413 9.57 -0.88 -16.90
CA ASP A 413 8.17 -0.91 -17.33
C ASP A 413 7.25 -1.79 -16.45
N GLY A 414 7.85 -2.48 -15.48
CA GLY A 414 7.24 -3.39 -14.53
C GLY A 414 7.26 -4.85 -14.98
N LYS A 415 7.98 -5.20 -16.04
CA LYS A 415 8.06 -6.55 -16.60
C LYS A 415 9.49 -6.91 -16.99
N PHE A 416 9.83 -8.18 -16.78
CA PHE A 416 11.02 -8.77 -17.36
C PHE A 416 10.66 -9.49 -18.67
N ASP A 417 10.97 -8.89 -19.82
CA ASP A 417 10.66 -9.41 -21.15
C ASP A 417 11.83 -9.33 -22.16
N SER A 418 11.55 -9.58 -23.45
CA SER A 418 12.61 -9.65 -24.47
C SER A 418 13.30 -8.32 -24.72
N HIS A 419 12.61 -7.22 -24.44
CA HIS A 419 13.15 -5.88 -24.62
C HIS A 419 14.31 -5.66 -23.66
N ASP A 420 14.16 -6.07 -22.40
CA ASP A 420 15.23 -6.01 -21.38
C ASP A 420 16.47 -6.79 -21.82
N LEU A 421 16.26 -8.02 -22.30
CA LEU A 421 17.35 -8.86 -22.78
C LEU A 421 18.09 -8.22 -23.95
N VAL A 422 17.35 -7.63 -24.88
CA VAL A 422 17.96 -6.92 -26.01
C VAL A 422 18.78 -5.73 -25.53
N LEU A 423 18.33 -5.00 -24.50
CA LEU A 423 19.08 -3.87 -23.93
C LEU A 423 20.41 -4.32 -23.33
N VAL A 424 20.43 -5.36 -22.49
CA VAL A 424 21.67 -5.84 -21.82
C VAL A 424 22.64 -6.52 -22.80
N PHE A 425 22.15 -7.32 -23.75
CA PHE A 425 23.03 -7.95 -24.74
C PHE A 425 23.65 -6.96 -25.74
N GLN A 426 23.05 -5.78 -25.94
CA GLN A 426 23.65 -4.73 -26.76
C GLN A 426 24.88 -4.09 -26.11
N VAL A 427 24.99 -4.15 -24.79
CA VAL A 427 26.16 -3.67 -24.05
C VAL A 427 27.38 -4.56 -24.34
N GLY A 428 27.15 -5.87 -24.44
CA GLY A 428 28.16 -6.85 -24.86
C GLY A 428 29.06 -7.36 -23.73
N GLU A 429 28.59 -7.29 -22.48
CA GLU A 429 29.35 -7.71 -21.29
C GLU A 429 29.03 -9.14 -20.84
N TYR A 430 28.03 -9.79 -21.45
CA TYR A 430 27.66 -11.17 -21.11
C TYR A 430 28.84 -12.13 -21.26
N GLU A 431 29.28 -12.72 -20.14
CA GLU A 431 30.39 -13.68 -20.07
C GLU A 431 31.67 -13.18 -20.78
N ASP A 432 31.95 -11.87 -20.72
CA ASP A 432 33.08 -11.25 -21.42
C ASP A 432 34.45 -11.53 -20.75
N GLY A 433 34.43 -12.03 -19.52
CA GLY A 433 35.59 -12.37 -18.71
C GLY A 433 36.33 -11.17 -18.11
N ILE A 434 35.73 -9.98 -18.13
CA ILE A 434 36.13 -8.80 -17.39
C ILE A 434 35.38 -8.84 -16.05
N ALA A 435 36.08 -8.55 -14.96
CA ALA A 435 35.50 -8.64 -13.62
C ALA A 435 35.11 -7.25 -13.09
N GLY A 436 33.90 -7.10 -12.58
CA GLY A 436 33.36 -5.90 -11.94
C GLY A 436 33.09 -4.76 -12.91
N ASN A 437 32.76 -5.04 -14.17
CA ASN A 437 32.45 -3.99 -15.16
C ASN A 437 30.97 -3.82 -15.47
N SER A 438 30.09 -4.69 -14.99
CA SER A 438 28.66 -4.59 -15.26
C SER A 438 27.91 -3.86 -14.16
N THR A 439 27.02 -2.95 -14.56
CA THR A 439 25.98 -2.37 -13.71
C THR A 439 24.68 -3.17 -13.82
N TRP A 440 23.68 -2.84 -12.99
CA TRP A 440 22.38 -3.51 -13.05
C TRP A 440 21.69 -3.34 -14.40
N ALA A 441 21.81 -2.16 -15.00
CA ALA A 441 21.28 -1.86 -16.33
C ALA A 441 22.07 -2.55 -17.47
N GLU A 442 23.24 -3.11 -17.18
CA GLU A 442 24.10 -3.84 -18.11
C GLU A 442 24.01 -5.36 -17.90
N GLY A 443 23.28 -5.82 -16.88
CA GLY A 443 22.92 -7.21 -16.66
C GLY A 443 23.34 -7.82 -15.32
N ASP A 444 24.00 -7.06 -14.44
CA ASP A 444 24.39 -7.49 -13.08
C ASP A 444 23.16 -7.46 -12.14
N TRP A 445 22.31 -8.47 -12.22
CA TRP A 445 21.04 -8.53 -11.50
C TRP A 445 21.14 -9.23 -10.14
N ASP A 446 22.17 -10.04 -9.90
CA ASP A 446 22.47 -10.58 -8.57
C ASP A 446 23.47 -9.72 -7.78
N GLY A 447 24.05 -8.71 -8.44
CA GLY A 447 24.85 -7.66 -7.84
C GLY A 447 26.29 -8.08 -7.55
N ASP A 448 26.83 -9.10 -8.21
CA ASP A 448 28.21 -9.56 -8.03
C ASP A 448 29.23 -8.76 -8.87
N GLY A 449 28.76 -7.90 -9.76
CA GLY A 449 29.53 -6.99 -10.61
C GLY A 449 29.79 -7.51 -12.03
N ASP A 450 29.28 -8.69 -12.39
CA ASP A 450 29.54 -9.35 -13.67
C ASP A 450 28.24 -9.82 -14.32
N PHE A 451 27.99 -9.51 -15.60
CA PHE A 451 26.84 -10.07 -16.31
C PHE A 451 27.11 -11.51 -16.78
N THR A 452 26.55 -12.50 -16.08
CA THR A 452 26.78 -13.93 -16.33
C THR A 452 25.50 -14.75 -16.41
N THR A 453 25.65 -16.07 -16.63
CA THR A 453 24.53 -17.02 -16.53
C THR A 453 23.86 -17.02 -15.14
N SER A 454 24.57 -16.61 -14.08
CA SER A 454 24.04 -16.53 -12.73
C SER A 454 22.93 -15.48 -12.63
N ASP A 455 23.12 -14.31 -13.25
CA ASP A 455 22.14 -13.22 -13.32
C ASP A 455 20.86 -13.64 -13.99
N PHE A 456 20.97 -14.33 -15.13
CA PHE A 456 19.80 -14.91 -15.80
C PHE A 456 19.02 -15.84 -14.89
N THR A 457 19.74 -16.70 -14.17
CA THR A 457 19.13 -17.64 -13.24
C THR A 457 18.45 -16.88 -12.10
N PHE A 458 19.09 -15.84 -11.59
CA PHE A 458 18.60 -15.00 -10.51
C PHE A 458 17.36 -14.20 -10.92
N ALA A 459 17.40 -13.47 -12.03
CA ALA A 459 16.27 -12.72 -12.56
C ALA A 459 15.11 -13.64 -12.95
N LEU A 460 15.37 -14.81 -13.52
CA LEU A 460 14.30 -15.77 -13.84
C LEU A 460 13.64 -16.38 -12.59
N GLN A 461 14.40 -16.55 -11.50
CA GLN A 461 13.85 -17.02 -10.22
C GLN A 461 13.08 -15.93 -9.48
N ASN A 462 13.58 -14.69 -9.53
CA ASN A 462 13.10 -13.59 -8.70
C ASN A 462 12.17 -12.62 -9.43
N GLY A 463 12.19 -12.59 -10.77
CA GLY A 463 11.42 -11.66 -11.61
C GLY A 463 10.04 -12.18 -12.05
N LEU A 464 9.72 -13.44 -11.76
CA LEU A 464 8.40 -14.01 -12.06
C LEU A 464 7.33 -13.49 -11.08
N SER A 465 6.28 -12.84 -11.62
CA SER A 465 5.09 -12.45 -10.87
C SER A 465 4.51 -13.62 -10.06
N GLN A 466 3.93 -13.35 -8.87
CA GLN A 466 3.23 -14.36 -8.06
C GLN A 466 2.15 -15.13 -8.86
N THR A 467 1.59 -14.54 -9.91
CA THR A 467 0.64 -15.20 -10.81
C THR A 467 1.30 -16.33 -11.62
N VAL A 468 2.53 -16.12 -12.08
CA VAL A 468 3.32 -17.13 -12.80
C VAL A 468 3.89 -18.17 -11.83
N LEU A 469 4.29 -17.77 -10.62
CA LEU A 469 4.69 -18.71 -9.56
C LEU A 469 3.53 -19.61 -9.10
N ALA A 470 2.31 -19.07 -9.02
CA ALA A 470 1.10 -19.86 -8.74
C ALA A 470 0.73 -20.79 -9.90
N ALA A 471 0.91 -20.35 -11.16
CA ALA A 471 0.75 -21.18 -12.34
C ALA A 471 1.80 -22.30 -12.41
N ARG A 472 3.07 -22.02 -12.04
CA ARG A 472 4.14 -23.02 -11.89
C ARG A 472 3.83 -24.03 -10.79
N ALA A 473 3.38 -23.58 -9.62
CA ALA A 473 2.99 -24.47 -8.53
C ALA A 473 1.78 -25.37 -8.91
N GLN A 474 0.84 -24.84 -9.70
CA GLN A 474 -0.24 -25.63 -10.28
C GLN A 474 0.23 -26.60 -11.37
N ALA A 475 1.15 -26.19 -12.25
CA ALA A 475 1.71 -27.05 -13.29
C ALA A 475 2.48 -28.23 -12.70
N VAL A 476 3.32 -27.99 -11.69
CA VAL A 476 4.07 -29.02 -10.95
C VAL A 476 3.10 -29.98 -10.24
N ALA A 477 2.02 -29.47 -9.62
CA ALA A 477 1.02 -30.31 -8.97
C ALA A 477 0.21 -31.18 -9.96
N VAL A 478 0.02 -30.72 -11.19
CA VAL A 478 -0.64 -31.48 -12.27
C VAL A 478 0.30 -32.57 -12.80
N GLU A 479 1.61 -32.31 -12.86
CA GLU A 479 2.61 -33.28 -13.28
C GLU A 479 2.84 -34.39 -12.25
N ASP A 480 2.89 -34.05 -10.96
CA ASP A 480 2.91 -35.03 -9.86
C ASP A 480 1.64 -35.90 -9.83
N ALA A 481 0.48 -35.31 -10.12
CA ALA A 481 -0.76 -36.04 -10.27
C ALA A 481 -0.76 -36.97 -11.51
N ALA A 482 -0.12 -36.56 -12.61
CA ALA A 482 0.04 -37.36 -13.82
C ALA A 482 1.03 -38.53 -13.60
N ALA A 483 2.13 -38.31 -12.88
CA ALA A 483 3.09 -39.35 -12.49
C ALA A 483 2.47 -40.40 -11.56
N ALA A 484 1.64 -39.98 -10.58
CA ALA A 484 0.88 -40.87 -9.71
C ALA A 484 -0.18 -41.70 -10.48
N THR A 485 -0.72 -41.14 -11.57
CA THR A 485 -1.68 -41.83 -12.44
C THR A 485 -0.99 -42.83 -13.38
N GLN A 486 0.23 -42.55 -13.84
CA GLN A 486 1.01 -43.54 -14.60
C GLN A 486 1.46 -44.72 -13.73
N GLN A 487 1.86 -44.49 -12.47
CA GLN A 487 2.28 -45.57 -11.56
C GLN A 487 1.14 -46.53 -11.19
N THR A 488 -0.12 -46.10 -11.29
CA THR A 488 -1.30 -46.96 -11.09
C THR A 488 -1.73 -47.73 -12.34
N THR A 489 -1.30 -47.34 -13.54
CA THR A 489 -1.61 -48.05 -14.80
C THR A 489 -0.64 -49.18 -15.16
N VAL A 490 0.58 -49.18 -14.60
CA VAL A 490 1.59 -50.23 -14.87
C VAL A 490 1.37 -51.50 -14.02
N ALA A 491 0.54 -51.45 -12.97
CA ALA A 491 0.28 -52.60 -12.09
C ALA A 491 -0.79 -53.60 -12.63
N ALA A 492 -1.30 -53.42 -13.85
CA ALA A 492 -2.44 -54.20 -14.38
C ALA A 492 -2.22 -54.86 -15.75
N VAL A 493 -0.98 -55.22 -16.10
CA VAL A 493 -0.72 -56.14 -17.23
C VAL A 493 0.33 -57.16 -16.81
N ASP A 494 -0.14 -58.36 -16.48
CA ASP A 494 0.69 -59.56 -16.25
C ASP A 494 0.78 -60.37 -17.55
N ASP A 495 1.98 -60.92 -17.79
CA ASP A 495 2.38 -61.94 -18.77
C ASP A 495 2.27 -61.68 -20.30
N ILE A 496 3.43 -61.49 -20.95
CA ILE A 496 3.96 -62.28 -22.09
C ILE A 496 5.47 -61.97 -22.31
N ASN A 497 6.29 -63.03 -22.32
CA ASN A 497 7.75 -63.10 -22.55
C ASN A 497 8.26 -62.44 -23.87
N VAL A 498 9.50 -61.91 -23.88
CA VAL A 498 10.73 -62.50 -24.50
C VAL A 498 11.90 -61.45 -24.54
N ASP A 499 13.04 -61.87 -23.98
CA ASP A 499 14.48 -61.58 -24.20
C ASP A 499 15.07 -60.24 -24.71
N VAL A 500 16.02 -59.73 -23.88
CA VAL A 500 17.40 -59.26 -24.15
C VAL A 500 17.63 -58.12 -25.16
N ILE A 501 18.22 -57.01 -24.68
CA ILE A 501 19.56 -56.49 -25.04
C ILE A 501 19.95 -55.36 -24.05
N SER A 502 21.08 -55.53 -23.38
CA SER A 502 21.87 -54.49 -22.70
C SER A 502 22.53 -53.54 -23.71
N VAL A 503 22.72 -52.26 -23.40
CA VAL A 503 24.03 -51.53 -23.47
C VAL A 503 23.86 -50.05 -23.07
N GLN A 504 24.93 -49.57 -22.43
CA GLN A 504 25.19 -48.28 -21.78
C GLN A 504 25.24 -47.07 -22.72
N SER A 505 24.91 -45.87 -22.21
CA SER A 505 25.86 -44.79 -21.83
C SER A 505 25.30 -43.38 -22.07
N GLY A 506 25.65 -42.43 -21.17
CA GLY A 506 26.04 -41.07 -21.58
C GLY A 506 25.05 -39.93 -21.40
N ASP A 507 23.92 -39.94 -22.11
CA ASP A 507 23.31 -38.66 -22.54
C ASP A 507 21.98 -38.25 -21.90
N ASP A 508 21.40 -39.08 -21.02
CA ASP A 508 19.98 -38.93 -20.63
C ASP A 508 19.71 -38.04 -19.39
N VAL A 509 20.75 -37.45 -18.78
CA VAL A 509 20.59 -36.56 -17.60
C VAL A 509 20.70 -35.08 -17.98
N ARG A 510 21.22 -34.74 -19.17
CA ARG A 510 21.29 -33.34 -19.64
C ARG A 510 20.02 -32.86 -20.35
N ARG A 511 19.22 -33.79 -20.88
CA ARG A 511 17.96 -33.45 -21.59
C ARG A 511 16.82 -32.95 -20.69
N PRO A 512 16.59 -33.48 -19.48
CA PRO A 512 15.49 -32.99 -18.63
C PRO A 512 15.71 -31.55 -18.17
N LEU A 513 16.95 -31.21 -17.77
CA LEU A 513 17.31 -29.87 -17.30
C LEU A 513 17.21 -28.80 -18.41
N LEU A 514 17.61 -29.12 -19.64
CA LEU A 514 17.43 -28.22 -20.80
C LEU A 514 15.96 -28.05 -21.20
N THR A 515 15.12 -29.06 -20.98
CA THR A 515 13.68 -29.00 -21.31
C THR A 515 12.89 -28.20 -20.27
N GLU A 516 13.25 -28.30 -18.98
CA GLU A 516 12.68 -27.47 -17.91
C GLU A 516 13.03 -25.98 -18.06
N VAL A 517 14.26 -25.66 -18.47
CA VAL A 517 14.68 -24.28 -18.76
C VAL A 517 13.96 -23.74 -20.01
N ALA A 518 13.79 -24.55 -21.06
CA ALA A 518 13.07 -24.12 -22.27
C ALA A 518 11.57 -23.82 -22.02
N ALA A 519 10.88 -24.66 -21.24
CA ALA A 519 9.47 -24.43 -20.87
C ALA A 519 9.30 -23.20 -19.96
N SER A 520 10.30 -22.90 -19.13
CA SER A 520 10.35 -21.67 -18.35
C SER A 520 10.42 -20.42 -19.24
N VAL A 521 11.32 -20.43 -20.22
CA VAL A 521 11.54 -19.34 -21.19
C VAL A 521 10.27 -19.08 -22.00
N GLU A 522 9.63 -20.11 -22.56
CA GLU A 522 8.39 -19.93 -23.35
C GLU A 522 7.23 -19.31 -22.54
N SER A 523 7.16 -19.56 -21.23
CA SER A 523 6.10 -19.01 -20.36
C SER A 523 6.32 -17.52 -20.00
N VAL A 524 7.57 -17.06 -19.99
CA VAL A 524 7.93 -15.66 -19.73
C VAL A 524 7.58 -14.77 -20.93
N PHE A 525 7.73 -15.30 -22.14
CA PHE A 525 7.62 -14.53 -23.39
C PHE A 525 6.34 -14.82 -24.19
N ALA A 526 5.32 -15.42 -23.58
CA ALA A 526 4.13 -15.90 -24.28
C ALA A 526 3.26 -14.79 -24.91
N ASP A 527 3.35 -13.55 -24.43
CA ASP A 527 2.62 -12.38 -24.96
C ASP A 527 3.47 -11.53 -25.92
N ASP A 528 4.71 -11.94 -26.21
CA ASP A 528 5.66 -11.12 -26.93
C ASP A 528 5.54 -11.29 -28.46
N THR A 529 4.99 -10.27 -29.13
CA THR A 529 4.73 -10.32 -30.59
C THR A 529 6.00 -10.28 -31.45
N ILE A 530 7.17 -10.02 -30.87
CA ILE A 530 8.45 -9.95 -31.58
C ILE A 530 8.93 -11.34 -32.00
N TRP A 531 8.68 -12.39 -31.22
CA TRP A 531 9.05 -13.77 -31.57
C TRP A 531 8.03 -14.50 -32.44
N ALA A 532 6.83 -13.96 -32.62
CA ALA A 532 5.75 -14.67 -33.29
C ALA A 532 5.92 -14.77 -34.83
N THR A 533 6.98 -14.21 -35.44
CA THR A 533 7.03 -14.12 -36.92
C THR A 533 8.35 -14.39 -37.65
N ASP A 534 9.47 -14.75 -37.01
CA ASP A 534 10.69 -15.05 -37.78
C ASP A 534 11.40 -16.35 -37.39
N ASP A 535 11.83 -17.07 -38.42
CA ASP A 535 12.54 -18.36 -38.50
C ASP A 535 14.00 -18.22 -37.98
N THR A 536 14.21 -17.31 -37.03
CA THR A 536 15.49 -16.97 -36.38
C THR A 536 15.58 -17.53 -34.96
N ALA A 537 14.46 -17.86 -34.31
CA ALA A 537 14.44 -18.51 -33.00
C ALA A 537 15.12 -19.90 -33.03
N ASP A 538 14.94 -20.66 -34.12
CA ASP A 538 15.62 -21.94 -34.33
C ASP A 538 17.14 -21.78 -34.58
N LYS A 539 17.62 -20.59 -34.98
CA LYS A 539 19.06 -20.34 -35.20
C LYS A 539 19.80 -19.81 -33.98
N ALA A 540 19.10 -19.16 -33.04
CA ALA A 540 19.70 -18.75 -31.78
C ALA A 540 19.95 -19.96 -30.86
N ILE A 541 19.07 -20.97 -30.90
CA ILE A 541 19.26 -22.24 -30.19
C ILE A 541 20.42 -23.05 -30.77
N ASP A 542 20.66 -22.99 -32.09
CA ASP A 542 21.77 -23.70 -32.76
C ASP A 542 23.16 -23.08 -32.47
N LEU A 543 23.21 -21.80 -32.07
CA LEU A 543 24.46 -21.11 -31.66
C LEU A 543 24.90 -21.46 -30.24
N LEU A 544 24.03 -22.04 -29.41
CA LEU A 544 24.33 -22.50 -28.05
C LEU A 544 24.76 -23.98 -28.01
N SER A 545 24.70 -24.73 -29.13
CA SER A 545 25.11 -26.13 -29.19
C SER A 545 26.49 -26.42 -29.81
N ASP A 546 27.10 -25.49 -30.55
CA ASP A 546 28.36 -25.73 -31.29
C ASP A 546 29.57 -24.97 -30.69
N GLY A 547 29.73 -25.06 -29.37
CA GLY A 547 30.93 -24.63 -28.66
C GLY A 547 31.91 -25.78 -28.40
N ASP A 548 32.43 -26.40 -29.45
CA ASP A 548 33.57 -27.33 -29.39
C ASP A 548 34.36 -27.30 -30.73
N GLU A 549 34.94 -26.14 -31.07
CA GLU A 549 36.23 -25.99 -31.79
C GLU A 549 36.82 -24.57 -31.68
#